data_AF-A0AAD7XDH1-F1
#
_entry.id   AF-A0AAD7XDH1-F1
#
_cell.length_a   1.000
_cell.length_b   1.000
_cell.length_c   1.000
_cell.angle_alpha   90.00
_cell.angle_beta   90.00
_cell.angle_gamma   90.00
#
_symmetry.space_group_name_H-M   'P 1'
#
loop_
_entity.id
_entity.type
_entity.pdbx_description
1 polymer ?
#
loop_
_entity_poly.entity_id
_entity_poly.type
_entity_poly.pdbx_seq_one_letter_code
_entity_poly.pdbx_strand_id
1 'polypeptide(L)'
;MFAKTALAAAVFLGLSLQVSAHAGITPALGVSGTFIRANVQRPTAAAPCGTIDIAANINNSTAIPVNPDGTFGATITDFNAGLDGSREIASVSVDPTATGADFATGPTVLTNGDRVPTAVGSQPLVVQLPAGTVCTGGLAGDLCLVSFVTAGNFGNCVVVQQVADSD
;
A
#
# COMPACT_ATOMS: atom_id res chain seq x y z
N MET A 1 46.84 -38.16 9.56
CA MET A 1 47.28 -36.85 9.04
C MET A 1 46.98 -36.80 7.56
N PHE A 2 46.61 -35.62 7.07
CA PHE A 2 46.32 -35.25 5.67
C PHE A 2 45.06 -35.87 5.04
N ALA A 3 44.16 -35.16 4.38
CA ALA A 3 43.83 -33.74 4.29
C ALA A 3 42.57 -33.67 3.41
N LYS A 4 41.81 -32.57 3.51
CA LYS A 4 40.96 -32.00 2.44
C LYS A 4 39.55 -32.57 2.28
N THR A 5 38.73 -32.21 3.25
CA THR A 5 37.50 -31.43 3.00
C THR A 5 37.61 -30.57 1.72
N ALA A 6 36.86 -30.90 0.66
CA ALA A 6 36.60 -29.99 -0.47
C ALA A 6 35.47 -30.53 -1.36
N LEU A 7 34.22 -30.14 -1.09
CA LEU A 7 33.40 -29.32 -1.99
C LEU A 7 32.04 -29.06 -1.35
N ALA A 8 32.05 -28.15 -0.38
CA ALA A 8 30.90 -27.30 -0.13
C ALA A 8 30.65 -26.42 -1.36
N ALA A 9 29.42 -25.89 -1.46
CA ALA A 9 28.98 -24.86 -2.40
C ALA A 9 28.53 -25.32 -3.80
N ALA A 10 27.48 -26.17 -3.84
CA ALA A 10 26.43 -25.94 -4.83
C ALA A 10 25.59 -24.74 -4.35
N VAL A 11 26.15 -23.58 -4.66
CA VAL A 11 25.58 -22.23 -4.70
C VAL A 11 24.03 -22.25 -4.73
N PHE A 12 23.42 -22.14 -3.54
CA PHE A 12 22.12 -21.50 -3.39
C PHE A 12 22.33 -20.00 -3.64
N LEU A 13 22.47 -19.61 -4.91
CA LEU A 13 22.25 -18.23 -5.34
C LEU A 13 20.74 -17.99 -5.32
N GLY A 14 20.14 -18.07 -4.13
CA GLY A 14 18.86 -17.44 -3.89
C GLY A 14 19.09 -15.96 -4.09
N LEU A 15 18.77 -15.47 -5.29
CA LEU A 15 18.63 -14.05 -5.57
C LEU A 15 17.61 -13.51 -4.58
N SER A 16 18.08 -13.07 -3.41
CA SER A 16 17.38 -12.12 -2.58
C SER A 16 17.42 -10.80 -3.36
N LEU A 17 16.59 -10.71 -4.40
CA LEU A 17 16.16 -9.46 -4.98
C LEU A 17 15.40 -8.75 -3.85
N GLN A 18 16.15 -8.12 -2.97
CA GLN A 18 15.65 -7.08 -2.10
C GLN A 18 15.30 -5.95 -3.06
N VAL A 19 14.12 -6.05 -3.67
CA VAL A 19 13.56 -4.94 -4.43
C VAL A 19 13.47 -3.83 -3.40
N SER A 20 14.44 -2.91 -3.42
CA SER A 20 14.34 -1.68 -2.67
C SER A 20 13.03 -1.09 -3.12
N ALA A 21 12.13 -0.87 -2.19
CA ALA A 21 10.85 -0.27 -2.50
C ALA A 21 11.01 1.25 -2.42
N HIS A 22 10.31 2.01 -3.27
CA HIS A 22 10.75 3.37 -3.62
C HIS A 22 9.73 4.47 -3.32
N ALA A 23 8.44 4.17 -3.23
CA ALA A 23 7.42 5.11 -2.76
C ALA A 23 6.20 4.34 -2.24
N GLY A 24 5.61 4.80 -1.14
CA GLY A 24 4.43 4.18 -0.54
C GLY A 24 3.53 5.18 0.19
N ILE A 25 2.34 4.72 0.57
CA ILE A 25 1.24 5.54 1.06
C ILE A 25 1.05 5.29 2.56
N THR A 26 0.86 6.35 3.32
CA THR A 26 0.63 6.32 4.77
C THR A 26 -0.73 6.88 5.16
N PRO A 27 -1.34 6.35 6.25
CA PRO A 27 -0.91 5.19 7.03
C PRO A 27 -1.05 3.87 6.25
N ALA A 28 0.01 3.04 6.28
CA ALA A 28 0.01 1.75 5.58
C ALA A 28 -0.58 0.65 6.45
N LEU A 29 -1.29 -0.30 5.83
CA LEU A 29 -1.76 -1.53 6.49
C LEU A 29 -0.60 -2.20 7.24
N GLY A 30 -0.82 -2.57 8.50
CA GLY A 30 0.11 -3.29 9.37
C GLY A 30 1.39 -2.54 9.74
N VAL A 31 1.46 -1.24 9.47
CA VAL A 31 2.59 -0.41 9.90
C VAL A 31 2.20 0.38 11.14
N SER A 32 2.80 0.00 12.27
CA SER A 32 2.80 0.80 13.49
C SER A 32 4.07 1.66 13.56
N GLY A 33 3.93 2.94 13.90
CA GLY A 33 5.07 3.84 14.07
C GLY A 33 5.56 4.48 12.78
N THR A 34 6.87 4.75 12.69
CA THR A 34 7.44 5.48 11.55
C THR A 34 7.44 4.63 10.29
N PHE A 35 6.83 5.14 9.22
CA PHE A 35 6.88 4.52 7.91
C PHE A 35 8.29 4.59 7.33
N ILE A 36 8.80 3.44 6.91
CA ILE A 36 10.14 3.29 6.35
C ILE A 36 10.09 2.57 5.02
N ARG A 37 11.20 2.63 4.28
CA ARG A 37 11.35 2.00 2.96
C ARG A 37 10.91 0.54 2.92
N ALA A 38 11.19 -0.23 3.98
CA ALA A 38 10.86 -1.65 4.07
C ALA A 38 9.35 -1.94 4.18
N ASN A 39 8.51 -0.94 4.47
CA ASN A 39 7.07 -1.11 4.51
C ASN A 39 6.42 -1.06 3.13
N VAL A 40 7.08 -0.39 2.18
CA VAL A 40 6.58 -0.26 0.82
C VAL A 40 6.57 -1.64 0.16
N GLN A 41 5.49 -1.93 -0.53
CA GLN A 41 5.21 -3.16 -1.24
C GLN A 41 5.37 -2.96 -2.76
N ARG A 42 5.27 -4.06 -3.49
CA ARG A 42 5.03 -4.08 -4.94
C ARG A 42 3.71 -4.80 -5.22
N PRO A 43 2.58 -4.07 -5.15
CA PRO A 43 1.28 -4.60 -5.53
C PRO A 43 1.27 -5.24 -6.91
N THR A 44 0.47 -6.29 -7.07
CA THR A 44 0.16 -6.90 -8.36
C THR A 44 -1.34 -7.19 -8.43
N ALA A 45 -1.87 -7.53 -9.62
CA ALA A 45 -3.27 -7.93 -9.76
C ALA A 45 -3.64 -9.14 -8.88
N ALA A 46 -2.70 -10.07 -8.66
CA ALA A 46 -2.92 -11.25 -7.82
C ALA A 46 -2.65 -11.00 -6.32
N ALA A 47 -1.96 -9.92 -5.99
CA ALA A 47 -1.64 -9.53 -4.61
C ALA A 47 -1.68 -8.00 -4.47
N PRO A 48 -2.87 -7.37 -4.43
CA PRO A 48 -2.99 -5.92 -4.46
C PRO A 48 -2.38 -5.22 -3.23
N CYS A 49 -2.26 -5.91 -2.10
CA CYS A 49 -1.59 -5.39 -0.91
C CYS A 49 -0.13 -5.85 -0.76
N GLY A 50 0.44 -6.51 -1.76
CA GLY A 50 1.76 -7.14 -1.63
C GLY A 50 1.71 -8.37 -0.73
N THR A 51 2.73 -8.57 0.11
CA THR A 51 2.91 -9.80 0.90
C THR A 51 2.35 -9.73 2.32
N ILE A 52 1.62 -8.66 2.65
CA ILE A 52 1.10 -8.44 4.00
C ILE A 52 -0.06 -9.39 4.33
N ASP A 53 -0.10 -9.90 5.55
CA ASP A 53 -1.24 -10.65 6.07
C ASP A 53 -2.36 -9.68 6.44
N ILE A 54 -3.40 -9.61 5.62
CA ILE A 54 -4.51 -8.67 5.80
C ILE A 54 -5.33 -9.02 7.04
N ALA A 55 -5.64 -10.30 7.25
CA ALA A 55 -6.49 -10.74 8.35
C ALA A 55 -5.86 -10.42 9.72
N ALA A 56 -4.53 -10.56 9.82
CA ALA A 56 -3.80 -10.22 11.04
C ALA A 56 -3.72 -8.70 11.31
N ASN A 57 -3.82 -7.86 10.28
CA ASN A 57 -3.48 -6.44 10.37
C ASN A 57 -4.69 -5.49 10.24
N ILE A 58 -5.80 -5.91 9.61
CA ILE A 58 -6.91 -5.03 9.25
C ILE A 58 -7.51 -4.29 10.47
N ASN A 59 -7.64 -4.97 11.61
CA ASN A 59 -8.26 -4.41 12.82
C ASN A 59 -7.29 -3.62 13.72
N ASN A 60 -5.98 -3.70 13.46
CA ASN A 60 -4.95 -3.09 14.30
C ASN A 60 -4.23 -1.93 13.60
N SER A 61 -4.53 -1.70 12.33
CA SER A 61 -3.92 -0.63 11.54
C SER A 61 -4.59 0.71 11.84
N THR A 62 -3.83 1.80 11.71
CA THR A 62 -4.42 3.15 11.75
C THR A 62 -5.26 3.36 10.49
N ALA A 63 -6.58 3.41 10.66
CA ALA A 63 -7.49 3.69 9.57
C ALA A 63 -7.56 5.20 9.25
N ILE A 64 -7.74 5.51 7.97
CA ILE A 64 -8.01 6.87 7.51
C ILE A 64 -9.53 7.09 7.54
N PRO A 65 -10.04 8.11 8.24
CA PRO A 65 -11.46 8.42 8.19
C PRO A 65 -11.86 8.88 6.79
N VAL A 66 -12.97 8.34 6.28
CA VAL A 66 -13.62 8.80 5.06
C VAL A 66 -14.59 9.92 5.42
N ASN A 67 -14.51 11.03 4.70
CA ASN A 67 -15.43 12.15 4.83
C ASN A 67 -16.84 11.76 4.31
N PRO A 68 -17.90 12.48 4.71
CA PRO A 68 -19.26 12.21 4.23
C PRO A 68 -19.43 12.28 2.70
N ASP A 69 -18.59 13.03 1.99
CA ASP A 69 -18.59 13.07 0.52
C ASP A 69 -17.87 11.88 -0.14
N GLY A 70 -17.33 10.95 0.66
CA GLY A 70 -16.57 9.79 0.21
C GLY A 70 -15.10 10.07 -0.07
N THR A 71 -14.61 11.28 0.20
CA THR A 71 -13.18 11.62 0.08
C THR A 71 -12.39 11.18 1.30
N PHE A 72 -11.10 10.90 1.12
CA PHE A 72 -10.15 10.73 2.22
C PHE A 72 -8.77 11.25 1.82
N GLY A 73 -8.00 11.65 2.83
CA GLY A 73 -6.64 12.14 2.67
C GLY A 73 -5.61 11.07 3.04
N ALA A 74 -4.59 10.89 2.20
CA ALA A 74 -3.44 10.05 2.49
C ALA A 74 -2.13 10.82 2.22
N THR A 75 -0.99 10.25 2.58
CA THR A 75 0.32 10.84 2.25
C THR A 75 1.18 9.83 1.51
N ILE A 76 1.72 10.22 0.37
CA ILE A 76 2.73 9.43 -0.33
C ILE A 76 4.13 9.92 0.04
N THR A 77 5.01 9.00 0.38
CA THR A 77 6.42 9.25 0.71
C THR A 77 7.30 8.47 -0.24
N ASP A 78 8.23 9.17 -0.91
CA ASP A 78 9.25 8.55 -1.74
C ASP A 78 10.60 8.46 -1.02
N PHE A 79 11.33 7.38 -1.31
CA PHE A 79 12.63 7.08 -0.73
C PHE A 79 13.77 7.19 -1.74
N ASN A 80 13.47 7.46 -3.01
CA ASN A 80 14.45 7.66 -4.09
C ASN A 80 13.92 8.75 -5.04
N ALA A 81 14.81 9.42 -5.77
CA ALA A 81 14.39 10.31 -6.85
C ALA A 81 14.09 9.53 -8.14
N GLY A 82 13.57 10.23 -9.15
CA GLY A 82 13.27 9.65 -10.46
C GLY A 82 11.96 8.86 -10.47
N LEU A 83 11.73 8.12 -11.56
CA LEU A 83 10.47 7.37 -11.77
C LEU A 83 10.24 6.29 -10.70
N ASP A 84 11.30 5.67 -10.19
CA ASP A 84 11.16 4.65 -9.15
C ASP A 84 10.52 5.25 -7.88
N GLY A 85 10.89 6.48 -7.53
CA GLY A 85 10.30 7.24 -6.44
C GLY A 85 9.02 7.99 -6.80
N SER A 86 8.36 7.65 -7.91
CA SER A 86 7.15 8.35 -8.32
C SER A 86 6.15 8.50 -7.17
N ARG A 87 5.73 9.73 -6.93
CA ARG A 87 4.63 10.08 -6.02
C ARG A 87 3.29 10.18 -6.76
N GLU A 88 3.30 10.07 -8.09
CA GLU A 88 2.09 9.90 -8.88
C GLU A 88 1.51 8.48 -8.67
N ILE A 89 0.25 8.41 -8.28
CA ILE A 89 -0.58 7.22 -8.29
C ILE A 89 -1.03 6.92 -9.72
N ALA A 90 -0.62 5.76 -10.24
CA ALA A 90 -0.97 5.28 -11.57
C ALA A 90 -2.26 4.43 -11.56
N SER A 91 -2.51 3.71 -10.46
CA SER A 91 -3.76 2.99 -10.28
C SER A 91 -4.14 2.90 -8.80
N VAL A 92 -5.44 2.94 -8.54
CA VAL A 92 -6.03 2.73 -7.22
C VAL A 92 -7.25 1.82 -7.35
N SER A 93 -7.43 0.95 -6.38
CA SER A 93 -8.58 0.02 -6.32
C SER A 93 -9.01 -0.15 -4.86
N VAL A 94 -10.28 -0.46 -4.66
CA VAL A 94 -10.87 -0.65 -3.33
C VAL A 94 -11.48 -2.04 -3.22
N ASP A 95 -11.24 -2.69 -2.10
CA ASP A 95 -11.97 -3.87 -1.64
C ASP A 95 -12.90 -3.44 -0.49
N PRO A 96 -14.23 -3.35 -0.73
CA PRO A 96 -15.20 -2.95 0.27
C PRO A 96 -15.37 -3.97 1.41
N THR A 97 -14.92 -5.22 1.22
CA THR A 97 -14.98 -6.28 2.24
C THR A 97 -13.72 -6.31 3.12
N ALA A 98 -12.67 -5.61 2.69
CA ALA A 98 -11.34 -5.61 3.29
C ALA A 98 -10.75 -7.01 3.55
N THR A 99 -11.11 -8.00 2.72
CA THR A 99 -10.61 -9.38 2.81
C THR A 99 -9.33 -9.59 2.01
N GLY A 100 -9.05 -8.68 1.07
CA GLY A 100 -7.95 -8.77 0.12
C GLY A 100 -8.29 -9.46 -1.20
N ALA A 101 -9.56 -9.86 -1.40
CA ALA A 101 -9.97 -10.68 -2.53
C ALA A 101 -10.63 -9.88 -3.66
N ASP A 102 -11.42 -8.87 -3.32
CA ASP A 102 -12.38 -8.26 -4.25
C ASP A 102 -12.05 -6.79 -4.54
N PHE A 103 -10.87 -6.55 -5.13
CA PHE A 103 -10.46 -5.20 -5.53
C PHE A 103 -11.17 -4.76 -6.80
N ALA A 104 -12.22 -3.97 -6.63
CA ALA A 104 -12.84 -3.23 -7.72
C ALA A 104 -12.01 -2.00 -8.06
N THR A 105 -11.75 -1.78 -9.35
CA THR A 105 -11.33 -0.46 -9.85
C THR A 105 -12.45 0.54 -9.62
N GLY A 106 -12.13 1.73 -9.10
CA GLY A 106 -13.16 2.75 -8.94
C GLY A 106 -12.84 3.97 -8.07
N PRO A 107 -11.81 4.00 -7.20
CA PRO A 107 -11.44 5.25 -6.57
C PRO A 107 -10.83 6.23 -7.57
N THR A 108 -11.09 7.53 -7.39
CA THR A 108 -10.52 8.59 -8.22
C THR A 108 -9.51 9.38 -7.40
N VAL A 109 -8.30 9.58 -7.94
CA VAL A 109 -7.28 10.42 -7.30
C VAL A 109 -7.54 11.88 -7.70
N LEU A 110 -8.05 12.68 -6.76
CA LEU A 110 -8.38 14.09 -6.96
C LEU A 110 -7.15 15.00 -6.82
N THR A 111 -6.24 14.65 -5.92
CA THR A 111 -4.93 15.29 -5.78
C THR A 111 -3.86 14.22 -5.86
N ASN A 112 -2.96 14.36 -6.83
CA ASN A 112 -1.92 13.39 -7.13
C ASN A 112 -0.52 14.00 -6.93
N GLY A 113 0.48 13.14 -6.74
CA GLY A 113 1.87 13.57 -6.57
C GLY A 113 2.67 13.66 -7.87
N ASP A 114 3.94 14.00 -7.74
CA ASP A 114 4.86 14.16 -8.86
C ASP A 114 5.26 12.81 -9.46
N ARG A 115 5.20 12.70 -10.78
CA ARG A 115 5.57 11.47 -11.50
C ARG A 115 7.07 11.15 -11.45
N VAL A 116 7.92 12.17 -11.49
CA VAL A 116 9.39 12.02 -11.52
C VAL A 116 10.01 13.04 -10.56
N PRO A 117 9.91 12.83 -9.24
CA PRO A 117 10.48 13.76 -8.26
C PRO A 117 12.00 13.84 -8.40
N THR A 118 12.56 15.03 -8.17
CA THR A 118 14.02 15.27 -8.22
C THR A 118 14.70 15.06 -6.87
N ALA A 119 13.93 14.98 -5.79
CA ALA A 119 14.39 14.75 -4.43
C ALA A 119 13.35 13.96 -3.64
N VAL A 120 13.84 13.21 -2.64
CA VAL A 120 13.01 12.47 -1.69
C VAL A 120 12.13 13.41 -0.87
N GLY A 121 10.92 12.99 -0.54
CA GLY A 121 9.99 13.81 0.23
C GLY A 121 8.63 13.15 0.43
N SER A 122 7.62 13.98 0.65
CA SER A 122 6.25 13.52 0.81
C SER A 122 5.28 14.53 0.22
N GLN A 123 4.15 14.03 -0.29
CA GLN A 123 3.06 14.85 -0.83
C GLN A 123 1.72 14.35 -0.33
N PRO A 124 0.76 15.24 -0.07
CA PRO A 124 -0.61 14.84 0.25
C PRO A 124 -1.28 14.26 -1.00
N LEU A 125 -2.15 13.28 -0.76
CA LEU A 125 -3.09 12.72 -1.74
C LEU A 125 -4.50 12.97 -1.25
N VAL A 126 -5.41 13.22 -2.21
CA VAL A 126 -6.85 13.24 -1.97
C VAL A 126 -7.48 12.24 -2.91
N VAL A 127 -8.26 11.32 -2.37
CA VAL A 127 -8.86 10.21 -3.10
C VAL A 127 -10.35 10.17 -2.80
N GLN A 128 -11.14 9.92 -3.83
CA GLN A 128 -12.59 9.77 -3.77
C GLN A 128 -12.94 8.30 -3.93
N LEU A 129 -13.67 7.72 -2.98
CA LEU A 129 -14.27 6.40 -3.15
C LEU A 129 -15.37 6.44 -4.22
N PRO A 130 -15.62 5.33 -4.95
CA PRO A 130 -16.77 5.22 -5.83
C PRO A 130 -18.07 5.54 -5.09
N ALA A 131 -19.00 6.22 -5.75
CA ALA A 131 -20.32 6.50 -5.18
C ALA A 131 -21.03 5.19 -4.77
N GLY A 132 -21.62 5.17 -3.58
CA GLY A 132 -22.30 3.99 -3.04
C GLY A 132 -21.37 2.90 -2.52
N THR A 133 -20.06 3.15 -2.40
CA THR A 133 -19.15 2.22 -1.71
C THR A 133 -19.59 2.08 -0.26
N VAL A 134 -19.82 0.84 0.19
CA VAL A 134 -20.12 0.51 1.59
C VAL A 134 -19.01 -0.38 2.11
N CYS A 135 -18.28 0.12 3.10
CA CYS A 135 -17.28 -0.66 3.80
C CYS A 135 -17.96 -1.65 4.73
N THR A 136 -17.54 -2.91 4.67
CA THR A 136 -18.12 -4.03 5.43
C THR A 136 -17.05 -4.87 6.12
N GLY A 137 -15.79 -4.52 5.93
CA GLY A 137 -14.65 -5.22 6.49
C GLY A 137 -14.34 -4.80 7.93
N GLY A 138 -13.43 -5.56 8.55
CA GLY A 138 -13.07 -5.36 9.95
C GLY A 138 -14.12 -5.88 10.93
N LEU A 139 -13.78 -5.86 12.22
CA LEU A 139 -14.67 -6.35 13.29
C LEU A 139 -15.91 -5.47 13.48
N ALA A 140 -15.79 -4.17 13.20
CA ALA A 140 -16.89 -3.21 13.28
C ALA A 140 -17.72 -3.13 11.99
N GLY A 141 -17.28 -3.77 10.91
CA GLY A 141 -18.00 -3.80 9.64
C GLY A 141 -18.01 -2.46 8.91
N ASP A 142 -16.97 -1.64 9.08
CA ASP A 142 -16.87 -0.26 8.58
C ASP A 142 -15.53 0.04 7.87
N LEU A 143 -14.70 -1.00 7.66
CA LEU A 143 -13.39 -0.87 7.03
C LEU A 143 -13.42 -1.30 5.56
N CYS A 144 -12.79 -0.50 4.71
CA CYS A 144 -12.41 -0.89 3.36
C CYS A 144 -10.89 -0.97 3.26
N LEU A 145 -10.41 -1.76 2.30
CA LEU A 145 -8.99 -1.84 1.98
C LEU A 145 -8.75 -1.17 0.63
N VAL A 146 -7.86 -0.18 0.58
CA VAL A 146 -7.54 0.55 -0.65
C VAL A 146 -6.11 0.24 -1.07
N SER A 147 -5.95 -0.33 -2.26
CA SER A 147 -4.66 -0.63 -2.88
C SER A 147 -4.22 0.54 -3.76
N PHE A 148 -2.99 1.00 -3.54
CA PHE A 148 -2.35 2.04 -4.33
C PHE A 148 -1.15 1.48 -5.10
N VAL A 149 -1.03 1.87 -6.37
CA VAL A 149 0.17 1.62 -7.18
C VAL A 149 0.64 2.93 -7.80
N THR A 150 1.90 3.26 -7.57
CA THR A 150 2.56 4.43 -8.14
C THR A 150 3.01 4.18 -9.58
N ALA A 151 3.34 5.22 -10.33
CA ALA A 151 3.93 5.06 -11.67
C ALA A 151 5.30 4.35 -11.66
N GLY A 152 5.95 4.24 -10.50
CA GLY A 152 7.16 3.42 -10.28
C GLY A 152 6.88 1.93 -10.04
N ASN A 153 5.61 1.50 -10.05
CA ASN A 153 5.16 0.15 -9.71
C ASN A 153 5.48 -0.25 -8.26
N PHE A 154 5.40 0.71 -7.34
CA PHE A 154 5.48 0.51 -5.90
C PHE A 154 4.16 0.96 -5.25
N GLY A 155 3.96 0.62 -3.99
CA GLY A 155 2.80 1.09 -3.25
C GLY A 155 2.53 0.20 -2.05
N ASN A 156 1.29 0.17 -1.59
CA ASN A 156 0.81 -0.67 -0.51
C ASN A 156 -0.70 -0.48 -0.39
N CYS A 157 -1.31 -1.28 0.49
CA CYS A 157 -2.67 -0.99 0.93
C CYS A 157 -2.69 -0.04 2.13
N VAL A 158 -3.79 0.70 2.23
CA VAL A 158 -4.19 1.46 3.41
C VAL A 158 -5.58 1.01 3.83
N VAL A 159 -5.89 1.19 5.11
CA VAL A 159 -7.23 0.95 5.64
C VAL A 159 -7.97 2.29 5.69
N VAL A 160 -9.19 2.32 5.16
CA VAL A 160 -10.08 3.48 5.33
C VAL A 160 -11.31 3.05 6.13
N GLN A 161 -11.83 3.96 6.92
CA GLN A 161 -12.97 3.72 7.80
C GLN A 161 -14.09 4.70 7.46
N GLN A 162 -15.26 4.16 7.13
CA GLN A 162 -16.47 4.97 7.04
C GLN A 162 -16.99 5.19 8.47
N VAL A 163 -17.28 6.44 8.82
CA VAL A 163 -18.09 6.68 10.01
C VAL A 163 -19.50 6.17 9.73
N ALA A 164 -20.08 5.42 10.65
CA ALA A 164 -21.48 5.02 10.55
C ALA A 164 -22.32 6.30 10.40
N ASP A 165 -23.11 6.38 9.32
CA ASP A 165 -24.10 7.44 9.17
C ASP A 165 -25.06 7.36 10.37
N SER A 166 -24.94 8.31 11.28
CA SER A 166 -25.93 8.55 12.31
C SER A 166 -27.06 9.35 11.68
N ASP A 167 -27.89 8.68 10.87
CA ASP A 167 -29.21 9.19 10.47
C ASP A 167 -30.16 9.21 11.69
#